data_AF-A0A2M8AU64-F1
#
_entry.id   AF-A0A2M8AU64-F1
#
_cell.length_a   1.000
_cell.length_b   1.000
_cell.length_c   1.000
_cell.angle_alpha   90.00
_cell.angle_beta   90.00
_cell.angle_gamma   90.00
#
_symmetry.space_group_name_H-M   'P 1'
#
loop_
_entity.id
_entity.type
_entity.pdbx_description
1 polymer ?
#
loop_
_entity_poly.entity_id
_entity_poly.type
_entity_poly.pdbx_seq_one_letter_code
_entity_poly.pdbx_strand_id
1 'polypeptide(L)'
;MYLGLTRFSARTYAANFAVDHVAAIVSHAKTLLPSRKVYLAVNTLMLESEHSKVMHSLAECAEAGVDAFIVQDWGIAYLVRKFFPMVRLHASTQMAVHGRSGVEVLAAFGYISTIRSILQ
;
A
#
# COMPACT_ATOMS: atom_id res chain seq x y z
N MET A 1 -8.04 -8.37 1.34
CA MET A 1 -8.57 -7.37 2.30
C MET A 1 -7.76 -6.09 2.11
N TYR A 2 -8.42 -4.94 2.24
CA TYR A 2 -7.77 -3.63 2.15
C TYR A 2 -7.75 -3.01 3.55
N LEU A 3 -6.57 -2.57 3.98
CA LEU A 3 -6.36 -1.91 5.26
C LEU A 3 -5.89 -0.47 5.01
N GLY A 4 -6.38 0.46 5.82
CA GLY A 4 -5.80 1.79 5.95
C GLY A 4 -5.13 1.90 7.31
N LEU A 5 -3.97 2.54 7.38
CA LEU A 5 -3.41 2.96 8.65
C LEU A 5 -4.13 4.23 9.15
N THR A 6 -4.17 4.45 10.46
CA THR A 6 -4.72 5.69 11.06
C THR A 6 -4.01 6.94 10.55
N ARG A 7 -2.75 6.78 10.15
CA ARG A 7 -1.95 7.80 9.49
C ARG A 7 -1.65 7.32 8.08
N PHE A 8 -1.55 8.23 7.12
CA PHE A 8 -1.19 7.92 5.73
C PHE A 8 -2.26 7.21 4.87
N SER A 9 -3.48 7.08 5.39
CA SER A 9 -4.66 6.65 4.63
C SER A 9 -5.66 7.79 4.51
N ALA A 10 -6.12 8.06 3.29
CA ALA A 10 -7.16 9.07 3.04
C ALA A 10 -8.58 8.58 3.42
N ARG A 11 -8.74 7.34 3.89
CA ARG A 11 -10.05 6.79 4.25
C ARG A 11 -10.43 7.16 5.68
N THR A 12 -11.27 8.18 5.83
CA THR A 12 -11.81 8.60 7.14
C THR A 12 -12.89 7.65 7.69
N TYR A 13 -13.54 6.85 6.84
CA TYR A 13 -14.69 6.01 7.20
C TYR A 13 -14.44 4.48 7.21
N ALA A 14 -13.24 4.04 6.82
CA ALA A 14 -12.84 2.64 7.00
C ALA A 14 -12.21 2.48 8.40
N ALA A 15 -12.30 1.29 9.00
CA ALA A 15 -11.54 1.00 10.22
C ALA A 15 -10.05 1.20 9.90
N ASN A 16 -9.49 2.30 10.39
CA ASN A 16 -8.06 2.56 10.28
C ASN A 16 -7.36 1.89 11.46
N PHE A 17 -6.28 1.19 11.17
CA PHE A 17 -5.57 0.40 12.16
C PHE A 17 -4.29 1.10 12.59
N ALA A 18 -3.98 1.00 13.88
CA ALA A 18 -2.62 1.24 14.36
C ALA A 18 -1.68 0.20 13.73
N VAL A 19 -0.42 0.59 13.50
CA VAL A 19 0.56 -0.31 12.88
C VAL A 19 0.74 -1.59 13.71
N ASP A 20 0.70 -1.48 15.04
CA ASP A 20 0.78 -2.59 15.99
C ASP A 20 -0.28 -3.69 15.75
N HIS A 21 -1.43 -3.36 15.16
CA HIS A 21 -2.48 -4.33 14.87
C HIS A 21 -2.28 -5.05 13.53
N VAL A 22 -1.42 -4.53 12.64
CA VAL A 22 -1.25 -5.06 11.28
C VAL A 22 -0.76 -6.51 11.31
N ALA A 23 0.20 -6.84 12.17
CA ALA A 23 0.71 -8.21 12.29
C ALA A 23 -0.38 -9.22 12.69
N ALA A 24 -1.24 -8.85 13.64
CA ALA A 24 -2.37 -9.68 14.06
C ALA A 24 -3.38 -9.87 12.93
N ILE A 25 -3.68 -8.82 12.16
CA ILE A 25 -4.59 -8.89 11.02
C ILE A 25 -4.01 -9.77 9.91
N VAL A 26 -2.73 -9.62 9.59
CA VAL A 26 -2.05 -10.46 8.58
C VAL A 26 -2.06 -11.93 9.02
N SER A 27 -1.75 -12.21 10.28
CA SER A 27 -1.80 -13.56 10.84
C SER A 27 -3.21 -14.15 10.72
N HIS A 28 -4.23 -13.42 11.16
CA HIS A 28 -5.62 -13.86 11.06
C HIS A 28 -6.04 -14.10 9.61
N ALA A 29 -5.73 -13.18 8.69
CA ALA A 29 -6.06 -13.30 7.27
C ALA A 29 -5.45 -14.57 6.62
N LYS A 30 -4.25 -14.97 7.06
CA LYS A 30 -3.59 -16.21 6.64
C LYS A 30 -4.27 -17.47 7.17
N THR A 31 -4.91 -17.42 8.36
CA THR A 31 -5.64 -18.57 8.93
C THR A 31 -7.00 -18.85 8.27
N LEU A 32 -7.55 -17.89 7.51
CA LEU A 32 -8.84 -18.07 6.83
C LEU A 32 -8.75 -19.09 5.69
N LEU A 33 -9.89 -19.72 5.36
CA LEU A 33 -10.04 -20.60 4.21
C LEU A 33 -11.10 -20.04 3.24
N PRO A 34 -10.72 -19.64 2.01
CA PRO A 34 -9.34 -19.50 1.52
C PRO A 34 -8.58 -18.37 2.23
N SER A 35 -7.25 -18.48 2.27
CA SER A 35 -6.38 -17.43 2.84
C SER A 35 -6.61 -16.10 2.13
N ARG A 36 -6.58 -15.01 2.89
CA ARG A 36 -6.87 -13.67 2.37
C ARG A 36 -5.59 -12.86 2.30
N LYS A 37 -5.32 -12.27 1.13
CA LYS A 37 -4.23 -11.31 0.95
C LYS A 37 -4.54 -10.00 1.67
N VAL A 38 -3.52 -9.35 2.21
CA VAL A 38 -3.65 -8.07 2.93
C VAL A 38 -2.94 -6.96 2.17
N TYR A 39 -3.70 -5.97 1.72
CA TYR A 39 -3.18 -4.82 0.98
C TYR A 39 -3.33 -3.56 1.84
N LEU A 40 -2.24 -2.81 2.00
CA LEU A 40 -2.21 -1.61 2.82
C LEU A 40 -2.24 -0.34 1.96
N ALA A 41 -3.19 0.54 2.22
CA ALA A 41 -3.26 1.86 1.62
C ALA A 41 -2.30 2.85 2.32
N VAL A 42 -1.40 3.42 1.52
CA VAL A 42 -0.49 4.51 1.86
C VAL A 42 -0.69 5.59 0.78
N ASN A 43 -1.87 6.19 0.80
CA ASN A 43 -2.43 6.98 -0.29
C ASN A 43 -2.73 8.43 0.09
N THR A 44 -2.00 8.96 1.07
CA THR A 44 -1.88 10.40 1.31
C THR A 44 -0.56 10.90 0.72
N LEU A 45 -0.53 12.18 0.36
CA LEU A 45 0.72 12.84 -0.03
C LEU A 45 1.65 12.93 1.18
N MET A 46 2.94 12.66 0.98
CA MET A 46 3.93 12.72 2.06
C MET A 46 4.40 14.15 2.27
N LEU A 47 4.30 14.67 3.49
CA LEU A 47 4.98 15.89 3.88
C LEU A 47 6.46 15.58 4.19
N GLU A 48 7.34 16.55 3.96
CA GLU A 48 8.78 16.38 4.21
C GLU A 48 9.09 15.96 5.65
N SER A 49 8.38 16.54 6.63
CA SER A 49 8.50 16.23 8.06
C SER A 49 7.97 14.84 8.45
N GLU A 50 7.30 14.14 7.53
CA GLU A 50 6.71 12.83 7.77
C GLU A 50 7.54 11.68 7.20
N HIS A 51 8.61 11.97 6.46
CA HIS A 51 9.44 10.97 5.78
C HIS A 51 9.87 9.81 6.70
N SER A 52 10.47 10.12 7.86
CA SER A 52 10.94 9.08 8.79
C SER A 52 9.79 8.25 9.36
N LYS A 53 8.61 8.86 9.55
CA LYS A 53 7.43 8.19 10.10
C LYS A 53 6.82 7.25 9.07
N VAL A 54 6.71 7.69 7.81
CA VAL A 54 6.27 6.84 6.70
C VAL A 54 7.20 5.66 6.52
N MET A 55 8.52 5.89 6.52
CA MET A 55 9.50 4.81 6.39
C MET A 55 9.40 3.77 7.52
N HIS A 56 9.21 4.22 8.75
CA HIS A 56 9.02 3.31 9.89
C HIS A 56 7.75 2.48 9.73
N SER A 57 6.61 3.11 9.43
CA SER A 57 5.35 2.40 9.22
C SER A 57 5.40 1.41 8.04
N LEU A 58 6.10 1.75 6.95
CA LEU A 58 6.31 0.84 5.83
C LEU A 58 7.15 -0.38 6.24
N ALA A 59 8.21 -0.17 7.02
CA ALA A 59 9.06 -1.26 7.52
C ALA A 59 8.28 -2.22 8.40
N GLU A 60 7.57 -1.71 9.41
CA GLU A 60 6.76 -2.52 10.32
C GLU A 60 5.67 -3.31 9.57
N CYS A 61 5.01 -2.70 8.58
CA CYS A 61 4.00 -3.38 7.77
C CYS A 61 4.61 -4.44 6.85
N ALA A 62 5.78 -4.17 6.27
CA ALA A 62 6.50 -5.13 5.45
C ALA A 62 6.94 -6.35 6.29
N GLU A 63 7.48 -6.12 7.49
CA GLU A 63 7.85 -7.17 8.45
C GLU A 63 6.63 -7.98 8.91
N ALA A 64 5.50 -7.31 9.16
CA ALA A 64 4.22 -7.96 9.45
C ALA A 64 3.72 -8.87 8.31
N GLY A 65 4.26 -8.69 7.10
CA GLY A 65 3.99 -9.56 5.95
C GLY A 65 2.77 -9.14 5.15
N VAL A 66 2.52 -7.84 4.99
CA VAL A 66 1.51 -7.34 4.04
C VAL A 66 1.86 -7.79 2.61
N ASP A 67 0.85 -8.13 1.83
CA ASP A 67 1.01 -8.63 0.47
C ASP A 67 1.33 -7.55 -0.56
N ALA A 68 0.89 -6.32 -0.29
CA ALA A 68 1.12 -5.18 -1.17
C ALA A 68 0.88 -3.83 -0.48
N PHE A 69 1.55 -2.80 -0.96
CA PHE A 69 1.22 -1.40 -0.72
C PHE A 69 0.41 -0.83 -1.87
N ILE A 70 -0.56 0.01 -1.55
CA ILE A 70 -1.33 0.83 -2.48
C ILE A 70 -0.87 2.26 -2.28
N VAL A 71 -0.15 2.80 -3.26
CA VAL A 71 0.52 4.09 -3.12
C VAL A 71 0.00 5.07 -4.17
N GLN A 72 -0.07 6.34 -3.77
CA GLN A 72 -0.34 7.46 -4.68
C GLN A 72 0.93 8.29 -4.92
N ASP A 73 1.68 8.56 -3.85
CA ASP A 73 2.83 9.45 -3.86
C ASP A 73 4.05 8.81 -4.56
N TRP A 74 4.65 9.51 -5.52
CA TRP A 74 5.79 9.00 -6.28
C TRP A 74 7.06 8.84 -5.44
N GLY A 75 7.25 9.68 -4.43
CA GLY A 75 8.35 9.57 -3.47
C GLY A 75 8.20 8.30 -2.63
N ILE A 76 7.01 8.05 -2.10
CA ILE A 76 6.70 6.79 -1.38
C ILE A 76 6.89 5.59 -2.31
N ALA A 77 6.43 5.66 -3.56
CA ALA A 77 6.60 4.58 -4.54
C ALA A 77 8.08 4.25 -4.75
N TYR A 78 8.91 5.26 -4.94
CA TYR A 78 10.36 5.10 -5.03
C TYR A 78 10.95 4.45 -3.78
N LEU A 79 10.57 4.92 -2.58
CA LEU A 79 11.04 4.35 -1.31
C LEU A 79 10.64 2.88 -1.15
N VAL A 80 9.39 2.52 -1.47
CA VAL A 80 8.92 1.13 -1.45
C VAL A 80 9.72 0.26 -2.40
N ARG A 81 9.95 0.73 -3.64
CA ARG A 81 10.74 -0.03 -4.61
C ARG A 81 12.20 -0.20 -4.18
N LYS A 82 12.76 0.79 -3.50
CA LYS A 82 14.16 0.78 -3.05
C LYS A 82 14.38 -0.10 -1.82
N PHE A 83 13.52 0.00 -0.82
CA PHE A 83 13.74 -0.63 0.50
C PHE A 83 12.91 -1.88 0.74
N PHE A 84 11.76 -2.02 0.07
CA PHE A 84 10.85 -3.15 0.24
C PHE A 84 10.53 -3.82 -1.11
N PRO A 85 11.55 -4.19 -1.93
CA PRO A 85 11.35 -4.61 -3.31
C PRO A 85 10.49 -5.87 -3.46
N MET A 86 10.37 -6.68 -2.40
CA MET A 86 9.57 -7.92 -2.37
C MET A 86 8.08 -7.67 -2.09
N VAL A 87 7.72 -6.51 -1.55
CA VAL A 87 6.32 -6.14 -1.33
C VAL A 87 5.76 -5.58 -2.64
N ARG A 88 4.62 -6.11 -3.07
CA ARG A 88 3.98 -5.66 -4.31
C ARG A 88 3.53 -4.20 -4.19
N LEU A 89 3.58 -3.48 -5.30
CA LEU A 89 3.21 -2.06 -5.36
C LEU A 89 2.05 -1.86 -6.34
N HIS A 90 0.92 -1.38 -5.84
CA HIS A 90 -0.28 -1.09 -6.61
C HIS A 90 -0.56 0.41 -6.64
N ALA A 91 -1.02 0.90 -7.79
CA ALA A 91 -1.37 2.29 -7.96
C ALA A 91 -2.73 2.57 -7.32
N SER A 92 -2.78 3.58 -6.45
CA SER A 92 -4.02 4.08 -5.87
C SER A 92 -4.95 4.60 -6.96
N THR A 93 -6.27 4.43 -6.80
CA THR A 93 -7.26 5.06 -7.69
C THR A 93 -7.15 6.58 -7.71
N GLN A 94 -6.59 7.18 -6.65
CA GLN A 94 -6.31 8.62 -6.58
C GLN A 94 -5.22 9.09 -7.55
N MET A 95 -4.47 8.17 -8.18
CA MET A 95 -3.52 8.53 -9.25
C MET A 95 -4.22 8.83 -10.59
N ALA A 96 -5.53 8.57 -10.71
CA ALA A 96 -6.35 8.91 -11.88
C ALA A 96 -5.80 8.40 -13.23
N VAL A 97 -5.18 7.21 -13.23
CA VAL A 97 -4.68 6.57 -14.46
C VAL A 97 -5.81 5.81 -15.16
N HIS A 98 -6.17 6.26 -16.37
CA HIS A 98 -7.31 5.73 -17.14
C HIS A 98 -6.96 5.25 -18.55
N GLY A 99 -5.70 5.35 -18.97
CA GLY A 99 -5.26 5.01 -20.31
C GLY A 99 -3.96 4.20 -20.30
N ARG A 100 -3.70 3.54 -21.43
CA ARG A 100 -2.52 2.67 -21.61
C ARG A 100 -1.19 3.38 -21.33
N SER A 101 -1.02 4.60 -21.84
CA SER A 101 0.19 5.40 -21.61
C SER A 101 0.46 5.64 -20.12
N GLY A 102 -0.58 5.91 -19.33
CA GLY A 102 -0.43 6.05 -17.88
C GLY A 102 -0.07 4.74 -17.19
N VAL A 103 -0.59 3.61 -17.67
CA VAL A 103 -0.20 2.27 -17.15
C VAL A 103 1.25 1.95 -17.47
N GLU A 104 1.73 2.31 -18.67
CA GLU A 104 3.13 2.14 -19.07
C GLU A 104 4.08 2.98 -18.19
N VAL A 105 3.68 4.23 -17.88
CA VAL A 105 4.41 5.07 -16.91
C VAL A 105 4.43 4.42 -15.52
N LEU A 106 3.28 3.96 -15.00
CA LEU A 106 3.23 3.27 -13.71
C LEU A 106 4.15 2.05 -13.67
N ALA A 107 4.16 1.24 -14.72
CA ALA A 107 5.03 0.07 -14.83
C ALA A 107 6.52 0.44 -14.77
N ALA A 108 6.93 1.53 -15.42
CA ALA A 108 8.30 2.04 -15.36
C ALA A 108 8.74 2.45 -13.94
N PHE A 109 7.80 2.86 -13.08
CA PHE A 109 8.03 3.16 -11.67
C PHE A 109 7.85 1.95 -10.72
N GLY A 110 7.68 0.74 -11.28
CA GLY A 110 7.61 -0.50 -10.51
C GLY A 110 6.23 -0.83 -9.93
N TYR A 111 5.18 -0.14 -10.37
CA TYR A 111 3.81 -0.55 -10.08
C TYR A 111 3.46 -1.78 -10.90
N ILE A 112 2.87 -2.79 -10.25
CA ILE A 112 2.49 -4.05 -10.91
C ILE A 112 1.05 -4.03 -11.43
N SER A 113 0.19 -3.18 -10.86
CA SER A 113 -1.19 -3.04 -11.31
C SER A 113 -1.83 -1.76 -10.74
N THR A 114 -2.99 -1.39 -11.28
CA THR A 114 -3.90 -0.42 -10.65
C THR A 114 -4.90 -1.17 -9.77
N ILE A 115 -5.47 -0.56 -8.73
CA ILE A 115 -6.56 -1.20 -7.95
C ILE A 115 -7.72 -1.63 -8.85
N ARG A 116 -8.02 -0.85 -9.90
CA ARG A 116 -9.15 -1.12 -10.79
C ARG A 116 -9.03 -2.50 -11.46
N SER A 117 -7.81 -2.99 -11.68
CA SER A 117 -7.56 -4.33 -12.25
C SER A 117 -7.58 -5.47 -11.22
N ILE A 118 -7.73 -5.18 -9.92
CA ILE A 118 -7.82 -6.19 -8.84
C ILE A 118 -9.29 -6.45 -8.47
N LEU A 119 -10.20 -5.57 -8.89
CA LEU A 119 -11.65 -5.65 -8.62
C LEU A 119 -12.46 -6.22 -9.80
N GLN A 120 -11.79 -6.61 -10.89
CA GLN A 120 -12.35 -7.38 -12.00
C GLN A 120 -11.81 -8.80 -11.92
#